data_AF-A0A7S1A3T2-F1
#
_entry.id   AF-A0A7S1A3T2-F1
#
_cell.length_a   1.000
_cell.length_b   1.000
_cell.length_c   1.000
_cell.angle_alpha   90.00
_cell.angle_beta   90.00
_cell.angle_gamma   90.00
#
_symmetry.space_group_name_H-M   'P 1'
#
loop_
_entity.id
_entity.type
_entity.pdbx_description
1 polymer ?
#
loop_
_entity_poly.entity_id
_entity_poly.type
_entity_poly.pdbx_seq_one_letter_code
_entity_poly.pdbx_strand_id
1 'polypeptide(L)'
;AKAAVVAMSVDGDEETELNREELLRLNPFSLVNFSKEKLRYMAAFDNERWADELSEVTYATVSSPVPWEEALAVQHHYQEGCCRHRQTVTAADEAALKRLRAKIHALMSELEARGHGDGYFVRLGPRSPKDAPMMVSEPWGISEGQIRSALQDVSERMGLHGGAVGPH
;
A
#
# COMPACT_ATOMS: atom_id res chain seq x y z
N ALA A 1 -32.29 -20.94 -29.79
CA ALA A 1 -30.91 -20.76 -30.27
C ALA A 1 -29.96 -21.34 -29.22
N LYS A 2 -29.12 -22.32 -29.58
CA LYS A 2 -28.11 -22.88 -28.68
C LYS A 2 -26.89 -21.95 -28.73
N ALA A 3 -26.56 -21.29 -27.63
CA ALA A 3 -25.34 -20.51 -27.51
C ALA A 3 -24.17 -21.47 -27.21
N ALA A 4 -23.21 -21.52 -28.13
CA ALA A 4 -21.91 -22.15 -27.91
C ALA A 4 -21.05 -21.17 -27.10
N VAL A 5 -20.73 -21.53 -25.86
CA VAL A 5 -19.64 -20.89 -25.12
C VAL A 5 -18.37 -21.62 -25.55
N VAL A 6 -17.59 -20.98 -26.41
CA VAL A 6 -16.22 -21.40 -26.70
C VAL A 6 -15.42 -21.06 -25.45
N ALA A 7 -15.23 -22.06 -24.59
CA ALA A 7 -14.17 -22.02 -23.60
C ALA A 7 -12.86 -22.09 -24.38
N MET A 8 -12.21 -20.94 -24.56
CA MET A 8 -10.79 -20.94 -24.92
C MET A 8 -10.05 -21.45 -23.68
N SER A 9 -9.61 -22.71 -23.75
CA SER A 9 -8.51 -23.20 -22.92
C SER A 9 -7.35 -22.24 -23.12
N VAL A 10 -7.03 -21.46 -22.08
CA VAL A 10 -5.70 -20.86 -21.99
C VAL A 10 -4.80 -22.02 -21.63
N ASP A 11 -4.06 -22.49 -22.64
CA ASP A 11 -3.03 -23.50 -22.47
C ASP A 11 -2.18 -23.15 -21.25
N GLY A 12 -1.99 -24.13 -20.38
CA GLY A 12 -1.17 -24.03 -19.21
C GLY A 12 0.28 -23.83 -19.64
N ASP A 13 0.71 -22.58 -19.70
CA ASP A 13 2.11 -22.28 -19.45
C ASP A 13 2.38 -22.70 -18.01
N GLU A 14 3.10 -23.81 -17.84
CA GLU A 14 3.91 -24.05 -16.65
C GLU A 14 4.97 -22.94 -16.60
N GLU A 15 4.53 -21.72 -16.23
CA GLU A 15 5.35 -20.56 -15.93
C GLU A 15 6.31 -21.01 -14.84
N THR A 16 7.51 -21.42 -15.23
CA THR A 16 8.53 -21.89 -14.29
C THR A 16 8.79 -20.74 -13.34
N GLU A 17 8.37 -20.88 -12.07
CA GLU A 17 8.51 -19.78 -11.12
C GLU A 17 9.99 -19.49 -10.91
N LEU A 18 10.44 -18.36 -11.47
CA LEU A 18 11.81 -17.89 -11.28
C LEU A 18 12.09 -17.72 -9.79
N ASN A 19 13.21 -18.26 -9.35
CA ASN A 19 13.66 -18.05 -7.98
C ASN A 19 14.13 -16.59 -7.79
N ARG A 20 14.37 -16.18 -6.53
CA ARG A 20 14.74 -14.80 -6.21
C ARG A 20 15.99 -14.33 -6.98
N GLU A 21 17.01 -15.17 -7.09
CA GLU A 21 18.27 -14.79 -7.75
C GLU A 21 18.07 -14.60 -9.26
N GLU A 22 17.28 -15.47 -9.88
CA GLU A 22 16.90 -15.37 -11.29
C GLU A 22 16.08 -14.11 -11.56
N LEU A 23 15.10 -13.81 -10.71
CA LEU A 23 14.32 -12.57 -10.79
C LEU A 23 15.23 -11.35 -10.73
N LEU A 24 16.18 -11.29 -9.79
CA LEU A 24 17.07 -10.14 -9.60
C LEU A 24 18.06 -9.92 -10.77
N ARG A 25 18.26 -10.90 -11.65
CA ARG A 25 19.07 -10.76 -12.87
C ARG A 25 18.29 -10.13 -14.03
N LEU A 26 16.97 -10.03 -13.94
CA LEU A 26 16.14 -9.40 -14.96
C LEU A 26 16.39 -7.90 -15.01
N ASN A 27 16.29 -7.30 -16.20
CA ASN A 27 16.25 -5.86 -16.35
C ASN A 27 14.83 -5.35 -16.01
N PRO A 28 14.60 -4.63 -14.91
CA PRO A 28 13.26 -4.20 -14.51
C PRO A 28 12.61 -3.21 -15.48
N PHE A 29 13.41 -2.53 -16.31
CA PHE A 29 12.92 -1.58 -17.30
C PHE A 29 12.41 -2.24 -18.58
N SER A 30 12.83 -3.48 -18.84
CA SER A 30 12.30 -4.27 -19.97
C SER A 30 11.05 -5.08 -19.60
N LEU A 31 10.73 -5.21 -18.31
CA LEU A 31 9.54 -5.94 -17.88
C LEU A 31 8.27 -5.15 -18.17
N VAL A 32 7.27 -5.84 -18.74
CA VAL A 32 5.96 -5.29 -19.07
C VAL A 32 5.28 -4.76 -17.80
N ASN A 33 4.72 -3.56 -17.88
CA ASN A 33 4.02 -2.95 -16.76
C ASN A 33 2.85 -3.85 -16.30
N PHE A 34 2.71 -4.00 -14.98
CA PHE A 34 1.70 -4.85 -14.35
C PHE A 34 1.76 -6.35 -14.69
N SER A 35 2.85 -6.83 -15.31
CA SER A 35 3.05 -8.28 -15.48
C SER A 35 3.32 -8.96 -14.13
N LYS A 36 2.95 -10.24 -14.01
CA LYS A 36 3.26 -11.06 -12.82
C LYS A 36 4.75 -11.04 -12.50
N GLU A 37 5.59 -11.18 -13.51
CA GLU A 37 7.06 -11.14 -13.36
C GLU A 37 7.54 -9.81 -12.79
N LYS A 38 7.04 -8.69 -13.30
CA LYS A 38 7.39 -7.36 -12.77
C LYS A 38 6.92 -7.19 -11.33
N LEU A 39 5.72 -7.66 -11.01
CA LEU A 39 5.19 -7.62 -9.64
C LEU A 39 6.03 -8.49 -8.69
N ARG A 40 6.42 -9.71 -9.10
CA ARG A 40 7.33 -10.60 -8.35
C ARG A 40 8.71 -9.97 -8.16
N TYR A 41 9.28 -9.40 -9.22
CA TYR A 41 10.54 -8.64 -9.14
C TYR A 41 10.43 -7.52 -8.11
N MET A 42 9.38 -6.69 -8.19
CA MET A 42 9.19 -5.57 -7.27
C MET A 42 8.98 -6.03 -5.83
N ALA A 43 8.24 -7.13 -5.61
CA ALA A 43 8.04 -7.71 -4.29
C ALA A 43 9.34 -8.18 -3.63
N ALA A 44 10.38 -8.51 -4.42
CA ALA A 44 11.69 -8.85 -3.87
C ALA A 44 12.35 -7.71 -3.08
N PHE A 45 11.91 -6.46 -3.32
CA PHE A 45 12.39 -5.24 -2.67
C PHE A 45 11.38 -4.65 -1.67
N ASP A 46 10.34 -5.40 -1.30
CA ASP A 46 9.38 -4.92 -0.31
C ASP A 46 10.01 -4.79 1.08
N ASN A 47 9.48 -3.86 1.90
CA ASN A 47 10.05 -3.51 3.20
C ASN A 47 10.16 -4.70 4.15
N GLU A 48 9.23 -5.66 4.05
CA GLU A 48 9.26 -6.91 4.83
C GLU A 48 10.57 -7.71 4.64
N ARG A 49 11.34 -7.44 3.59
CA ARG A 49 12.59 -8.16 3.27
C ARG A 49 13.84 -7.53 3.86
N TRP A 50 13.79 -6.26 4.27
CA TRP A 50 14.99 -5.52 4.64
C TRP A 50 14.82 -4.59 5.85
N ALA A 51 13.59 -4.32 6.29
CA ALA A 51 13.34 -3.36 7.37
C ALA A 51 14.02 -3.76 8.69
N ASP A 52 14.02 -5.06 9.02
CA ASP A 52 14.66 -5.57 10.24
C ASP A 52 16.19 -5.46 10.17
N GLU A 53 16.79 -5.76 9.02
CA GLU A 53 18.24 -5.68 8.82
C GLU A 53 18.76 -4.23 8.85
N LEU A 54 17.91 -3.26 8.49
CA LEU A 54 18.23 -1.84 8.42
C LEU A 54 17.55 -1.03 9.53
N SER A 55 17.13 -1.68 10.61
CA SER A 55 16.31 -1.03 11.66
C SER A 55 16.99 0.15 12.34
N GLU A 56 18.33 0.18 12.37
CA GLU A 56 19.10 1.28 12.98
C GLU A 56 19.11 2.56 12.14
N VAL A 57 18.86 2.45 10.83
CA VAL A 57 18.97 3.56 9.86
C VAL A 57 17.67 3.80 9.08
N THR A 58 16.60 3.08 9.42
CA THR A 58 15.29 3.22 8.79
C THR A 58 14.21 3.46 9.84
N TYR A 59 13.01 3.80 9.39
CA TYR A 59 11.88 4.00 10.29
C TYR A 59 11.46 2.69 10.94
N ALA A 60 11.03 2.76 12.20
CA ALA A 60 10.41 1.63 12.88
C ALA A 60 9.25 1.09 12.05
N THR A 61 9.35 -0.18 11.69
CA THR A 61 8.43 -0.83 10.76
C THR A 61 7.88 -2.09 11.42
N VAL A 62 6.58 -2.32 11.23
CA VAL A 62 5.91 -3.58 11.53
C VAL A 62 5.12 -3.99 10.30
N SER A 63 4.97 -5.29 10.09
CA SER A 63 4.26 -5.82 8.92
C SER A 63 3.36 -6.96 9.32
N SER A 64 2.30 -7.17 8.54
CA SER A 64 1.42 -8.32 8.67
C SER A 64 0.97 -8.74 7.28
N PRO A 65 0.83 -10.06 7.03
CA PRO A 65 0.25 -10.53 5.79
C PRO A 65 -1.19 -10.02 5.63
N VAL A 66 -1.54 -9.70 4.39
CA VAL A 66 -2.89 -9.31 3.97
C VAL A 66 -3.45 -10.46 3.12
N PRO A 67 -4.42 -11.23 3.63
CA PRO A 67 -5.15 -12.23 2.86
C PRO A 67 -5.78 -11.65 1.60
N TRP A 68 -5.96 -12.50 0.59
CA TRP A 68 -6.52 -12.09 -0.69
C TRP A 68 -7.90 -11.44 -0.55
N GLU A 69 -8.76 -11.94 0.35
CA GLU A 69 -10.07 -11.33 0.55
C GLU A 69 -10.00 -9.91 1.14
N GLU A 70 -9.01 -9.61 1.97
CA GLU A 70 -8.80 -8.25 2.50
C GLU A 70 -8.29 -7.31 1.39
N ALA A 71 -7.40 -7.80 0.53
CA ALA A 71 -6.90 -7.03 -0.62
C ALA A 71 -8.01 -6.73 -1.65
N LEU A 72 -8.84 -7.72 -1.98
CA LEU A 72 -9.99 -7.55 -2.87
C LEU A 72 -10.99 -6.53 -2.29
N ALA A 73 -11.28 -6.62 -0.99
CA ALA A 73 -12.20 -5.69 -0.36
C ALA A 73 -11.71 -4.22 -0.42
N VAL A 74 -10.39 -3.99 -0.27
CA VAL A 74 -9.79 -2.66 -0.48
C VAL A 74 -9.96 -2.19 -1.93
N GLN A 75 -9.73 -3.07 -2.89
CA GLN A 75 -9.92 -2.75 -4.31
C GLN A 75 -11.38 -2.38 -4.61
N HIS A 76 -12.35 -3.17 -4.12
CA HIS A 76 -13.77 -2.91 -4.31
C HIS A 76 -14.18 -1.57 -3.70
N HIS A 77 -13.71 -1.30 -2.48
CA HIS A 77 -13.97 -0.04 -1.79
C HIS A 77 -13.40 1.17 -2.56
N TYR A 78 -12.18 1.04 -3.10
CA TYR A 78 -11.58 2.06 -3.96
C TYR A 78 -12.38 2.26 -5.25
N GLN A 79 -12.75 1.18 -5.95
CA GLN A 79 -13.53 1.27 -7.19
C GLN A 79 -14.89 1.95 -6.97
N GLU A 80 -15.56 1.66 -5.86
CA GLU A 80 -16.83 2.29 -5.52
C GLU A 80 -16.66 3.78 -5.15
N GLY A 81 -15.72 4.11 -4.26
CA GLY A 81 -15.51 5.48 -3.78
C GLY A 81 -14.81 6.42 -4.77
N CYS A 82 -13.71 5.96 -5.39
CA CYS A 82 -12.91 6.73 -6.34
C CYS A 82 -13.47 6.67 -7.76
N CYS A 83 -13.70 5.45 -8.25
CA CYS A 83 -13.99 5.24 -9.67
C CYS A 83 -15.49 5.31 -9.96
N ARG A 84 -16.34 5.45 -8.94
CA ARG A 84 -17.81 5.50 -9.05
C ARG A 84 -18.39 4.24 -9.70
N HIS A 85 -17.72 3.10 -9.56
CA HIS A 85 -18.26 1.80 -9.96
C HIS A 85 -19.39 1.44 -9.00
N ARG A 86 -20.56 1.04 -9.52
CA ARG A 86 -21.71 0.72 -8.70
C ARG A 86 -21.68 -0.74 -8.26
N GLN A 87 -22.12 -0.99 -7.02
CA GLN A 87 -22.38 -2.34 -6.47
C GLN A 87 -21.13 -3.23 -6.37
N THR A 88 -19.98 -2.63 -6.06
CA THR A 88 -18.73 -3.39 -5.95
C THR A 88 -18.51 -3.89 -4.52
N VAL A 89 -18.98 -3.17 -3.50
CA VAL A 89 -18.78 -3.54 -2.10
C VAL A 89 -19.88 -4.48 -1.62
N THR A 90 -19.48 -5.65 -1.12
CA THR A 90 -20.36 -6.67 -0.56
C THR A 90 -20.27 -6.72 0.98
N ALA A 91 -21.22 -7.42 1.63
CA ALA A 91 -21.13 -7.68 3.07
C ALA A 91 -19.87 -8.48 3.47
N ALA A 92 -19.36 -9.33 2.57
CA ALA A 92 -18.10 -10.04 2.78
C ALA A 92 -16.91 -9.06 2.75
N ASP A 93 -16.93 -8.09 1.84
CA ASP A 93 -15.91 -7.04 1.76
C ASP A 93 -15.93 -6.18 3.03
N GLU A 94 -17.10 -5.77 3.52
CA GLU A 94 -17.21 -5.02 4.78
C GLU A 94 -16.60 -5.78 5.96
N ALA A 95 -16.88 -7.08 6.06
CA ALA A 95 -16.30 -7.93 7.09
C ALA A 95 -14.77 -8.04 6.95
N ALA A 96 -14.25 -8.14 5.73
CA ALA A 96 -12.82 -8.17 5.45
C ALA A 96 -12.13 -6.84 5.78
N LEU A 97 -12.73 -5.70 5.40
CA LEU A 97 -12.24 -4.37 5.75
C LEU A 97 -12.22 -4.14 7.26
N LYS A 98 -13.22 -4.64 8.00
CA LYS A 98 -13.24 -4.57 9.46
C LYS A 98 -12.08 -5.34 10.09
N ARG A 99 -11.76 -6.53 9.58
CA ARG A 99 -10.59 -7.32 10.03
C ARG A 99 -9.28 -6.61 9.71
N LEU A 100 -9.14 -6.11 8.48
CA LEU A 100 -7.96 -5.36 8.06
C LEU A 100 -7.75 -4.11 8.92
N ARG A 101 -8.82 -3.37 9.24
CA ARG A 101 -8.75 -2.21 10.14
C ARG A 101 -8.27 -2.59 11.54
N ALA A 102 -8.82 -3.66 12.12
CA ALA A 102 -8.39 -4.14 13.44
C ALA A 102 -6.91 -4.55 13.44
N LYS A 103 -6.44 -5.19 12.36
CA LYS A 103 -5.03 -5.53 12.16
C LYS A 103 -4.13 -4.30 12.07
N ILE A 104 -4.53 -3.27 11.32
CA ILE A 104 -3.79 -2.00 11.24
C ILE A 104 -3.69 -1.35 12.63
N HIS A 105 -4.77 -1.30 13.41
CA HIS A 105 -4.73 -0.75 14.77
C HIS A 105 -3.81 -1.54 15.69
N ALA A 106 -3.81 -2.88 15.61
CA ALA A 106 -2.89 -3.70 16.40
C ALA A 106 -1.42 -3.38 16.09
N LEU A 107 -1.08 -3.21 14.81
CA LEU A 107 0.26 -2.81 14.36
C LEU A 107 0.64 -1.41 14.86
N MET A 108 -0.30 -0.45 14.84
CA MET A 108 -0.06 0.89 15.40
C MET A 108 0.23 0.81 16.89
N SER A 109 -0.59 0.09 17.66
CA SER A 109 -0.36 -0.09 19.11
C SER A 109 0.97 -0.78 19.42
N GLU A 110 1.44 -1.68 18.56
CA GLU A 110 2.76 -2.29 18.67
C GLU A 110 3.89 -1.27 18.49
N LEU A 111 3.78 -0.35 17.53
CA LEU A 111 4.73 0.75 17.36
C LEU A 111 4.68 1.75 18.52
N GLU A 112 3.50 2.06 19.04
CA GLU A 112 3.33 2.92 20.23
C GLU A 112 4.03 2.33 21.44
N ALA A 113 3.88 1.02 21.67
CA ALA A 113 4.55 0.32 22.76
C ALA A 113 6.08 0.38 22.66
N ARG A 114 6.62 0.58 21.45
CA ARG A 114 8.06 0.79 21.17
C ARG A 114 8.47 2.27 21.26
N GLY A 115 7.55 3.18 21.53
CA GLY A 115 7.80 4.63 21.63
C GLY A 115 7.61 5.40 20.31
N HIS A 116 6.91 4.84 19.32
CA HIS A 116 6.69 5.45 18.00
C HIS A 116 5.20 5.80 17.78
N GLY A 117 4.73 6.90 18.38
CA GLY A 117 3.31 7.32 18.33
C GLY A 117 3.01 8.61 17.57
N ASP A 118 4.02 9.26 16.98
CA ASP A 118 3.87 10.61 16.39
C ASP A 118 3.19 10.63 15.02
N GLY A 119 2.95 9.45 14.44
CA GLY A 119 2.30 9.29 13.14
C GLY A 119 2.66 7.97 12.47
N TYR A 120 1.79 7.53 11.55
CA TYR A 120 1.95 6.26 10.85
C TYR A 120 1.89 6.45 9.35
N PHE A 121 2.72 5.68 8.65
CA PHE A 121 2.65 5.52 7.20
C PHE A 121 2.27 4.08 6.87
N VAL A 122 1.09 3.90 6.26
CA VAL A 122 0.60 2.57 5.85
C VAL A 122 0.86 2.37 4.37
N ARG A 123 1.43 1.21 4.01
CA ARG A 123 1.67 0.78 2.64
C ARG A 123 1.15 -0.63 2.41
N LEU A 124 0.73 -0.91 1.18
CA LEU A 124 0.35 -2.25 0.73
C LEU A 124 1.30 -2.65 -0.39
N GLY A 125 2.19 -3.61 -0.11
CA GLY A 125 3.15 -4.12 -1.07
C GLY A 125 4.33 -3.16 -1.36
N PRO A 126 5.03 -3.36 -2.50
CA PRO A 126 6.31 -2.71 -2.81
C PRO A 126 6.19 -1.24 -3.24
N ARG A 127 4.96 -0.74 -3.42
CA ARG A 127 4.71 0.63 -3.90
C ARG A 127 3.97 1.41 -2.83
N SER A 128 4.55 2.54 -2.42
CA SER A 128 3.84 3.54 -1.63
C SER A 128 2.62 4.06 -2.40
N PRO A 129 1.47 4.30 -1.74
CA PRO A 129 0.30 4.90 -2.35
C PRO A 129 0.51 6.41 -2.54
N LYS A 130 1.48 6.80 -3.39
CA LYS A 130 1.89 8.19 -3.61
C LYS A 130 0.79 9.03 -4.28
N ASP A 131 -0.14 8.37 -4.98
CA ASP A 131 -1.26 8.99 -5.69
C ASP A 131 -2.58 8.94 -4.90
N ALA A 132 -2.60 8.28 -3.73
CA ALA A 132 -3.78 8.19 -2.87
C ALA A 132 -4.06 9.39 -1.92
N PRO A 133 -3.20 10.43 -1.75
CA PRO A 133 -3.56 11.59 -0.94
C PRO A 133 -4.84 12.31 -1.38
N MET A 134 -5.35 12.05 -2.60
CA MET A 134 -6.55 12.68 -3.14
C MET A 134 -7.88 12.20 -2.51
N MET A 135 -7.85 11.29 -1.54
CA MET A 135 -9.04 10.63 -0.98
C MET A 135 -9.11 10.66 0.55
N VAL A 136 -8.53 11.68 1.17
CA VAL A 136 -8.75 11.93 2.59
C VAL A 136 -10.17 12.44 2.79
N SER A 137 -11.15 11.54 2.86
CA SER A 137 -12.51 11.87 3.30
C SER A 137 -12.56 11.91 4.83
N GLU A 138 -12.94 13.05 5.39
CA GLU A 138 -13.19 13.26 6.82
C GLU A 138 -14.14 12.20 7.42
N PRO A 139 -13.99 11.80 8.71
CA PRO A 139 -13.46 12.59 9.84
C PRO A 139 -12.07 12.19 10.36
N TRP A 140 -11.37 11.26 9.69
CA TRP A 140 -10.07 10.73 10.13
C TRP A 140 -8.89 11.23 9.31
N GLY A 141 -9.13 12.24 8.48
CA GLY A 141 -8.09 12.87 7.70
C GLY A 141 -7.15 13.69 8.56
N ILE A 142 -5.84 13.57 8.31
CA ILE A 142 -4.90 14.59 8.75
C ILE A 142 -5.36 15.89 8.07
N SER A 143 -5.94 16.80 8.84
CA SER A 143 -6.34 18.11 8.34
C SER A 143 -5.14 18.78 7.68
N GLU A 144 -5.36 19.61 6.65
CA GLU A 144 -4.27 20.41 6.07
C GLU A 144 -3.49 21.20 7.14
N GLY A 145 -4.16 21.59 8.23
CA GLY A 145 -3.54 22.20 9.40
C GLY A 145 -2.55 21.28 10.13
N GLN A 146 -2.88 20.00 10.29
CA GLN A 146 -1.97 19.02 10.91
C GLN A 146 -0.79 18.66 9.99
N ILE A 147 -1.01 18.58 8.67
CA ILE A 147 0.10 18.40 7.70
C ILE A 147 1.03 19.61 7.76
N ARG A 148 0.47 20.83 7.76
CA ARG A 148 1.23 22.08 7.85
C ARG A 148 2.01 22.17 9.16
N SER A 149 1.38 21.81 10.28
CA SER A 149 2.04 21.79 11.59
C SER A 149 3.20 20.78 11.62
N ALA A 150 3.01 19.56 11.10
CA ALA A 150 4.06 18.55 11.05
C ALA A 150 5.24 19.00 10.16
N LEU A 151 4.96 19.64 9.02
CA LEU A 151 6.01 20.19 8.15
C LEU A 151 6.75 21.36 8.81
N GLN A 152 6.05 22.17 9.59
CA GLN A 152 6.62 23.29 10.32
C GLN A 152 7.50 22.81 11.49
N ASP A 153 7.06 21.81 12.24
CA ASP A 153 7.84 21.17 13.31
C ASP A 153 9.13 20.52 12.76
N VAL A 154 9.06 19.88 11.58
CA VAL A 154 10.24 19.34 10.90
C VAL A 154 11.17 20.47 10.45
N SER A 155 10.63 21.55 9.88
CA SER A 155 11.40 22.73 9.47
C SER A 155 12.13 23.37 10.66
N GLU A 156 11.47 23.46 11.82
CA GLU A 156 12.05 23.98 13.06
C GLU A 156 13.12 23.05 13.63
N ARG A 157 12.88 21.73 13.68
CA ARG A 157 13.87 20.73 14.10
C ARG A 157 15.09 20.67 13.20
N MET A 158 14.92 20.98 11.92
CA MET A 158 16.03 21.06 10.94
C MET A 158 16.73 22.42 10.91
N GLY A 159 16.30 23.40 11.72
CA GLY A 159 16.90 24.74 11.73
C GLY A 159 16.68 25.53 10.43
N LEU A 160 15.70 25.13 9.61
CA LEU A 160 15.33 25.81 8.38
C LEU A 160 14.42 26.99 8.73
N HIS A 161 15.02 28.09 9.18
CA HIS A 161 14.32 29.36 9.34
C HIS A 161 14.33 30.12 8.02
N GLY A 162 13.19 30.15 7.30
CA GLY A 162 12.97 31.15 6.27
C GLY A 162 12.06 30.72 5.12
N GLY A 163 10.82 31.18 5.15
CA GLY A 163 9.96 31.21 3.97
C GLY A 163 8.48 31.08 4.31
N ALA A 164 7.87 32.17 4.79
CA ALA A 164 6.42 32.26 4.88
C ALA A 164 5.80 32.03 3.50
N VAL A 165 5.12 30.90 3.32
CA VAL A 165 4.26 30.68 2.15
C VAL A 165 2.93 31.36 2.46
N GLY A 166 2.80 32.61 2.01
CA GLY A 166 1.53 33.34 1.99
C GLY A 166 0.52 32.66 1.06
N PRO A 167 -0.78 32.87 1.27
CA PRO A 167 -1.82 32.19 0.51
C PRO A 167 -1.90 32.77 -0.91
N HIS A 168 -1.71 31.91 -1.92
CA HIS A 168 -2.19 32.11 -3.28
C HIS A 168 -2.81 30.81 -3.78
#